data_AF-A0A291M3L9-F1
#
_entry.id   AF-A0A291M3L9-F1
#
_cell.length_a   1.000
_cell.length_b   1.000
_cell.length_c   1.000
_cell.angle_alpha   90.00
_cell.angle_beta   90.00
_cell.angle_gamma   90.00
#
_symmetry.space_group_name_H-M   'P 1'
#
loop_
_entity.id
_entity.type
_entity.pdbx_description
1 polymer ?
#
loop_
_entity_poly.entity_id
_entity_poly.type
_entity_poly.pdbx_seq_one_letter_code
_entity_poly.pdbx_strand_id
1 'polypeptide(L)'
;MLGAARRALARVNRWIEAVLVPLCGLTIAAMLVVVCLTVAARLTGLSAPWTEKLILVLLPALAFLAAPVAYRRRANVALDMLPDALPPRAAMVLRLGVHLAVALILTIGLDLTLRKVGIDPGAWGRGLSALTGIDLTSIRPFRAPIKIPVLNIEWRWVYIVMPVMLSLTLLMVLEQILGTLDHLIAPTRAAPLPRRGGDTPARGTPPSQGLGE
;
A
#
# COMPACT_ATOMS: atom_id res chain seq x y z
N MET A 1 25.64 10.93 3.96
CA MET A 1 24.78 11.03 2.76
C MET A 1 23.46 10.28 2.93
N LEU A 2 23.46 9.03 3.43
CA LEU A 2 22.24 8.22 3.70
C LEU A 2 21.17 8.95 4.54
N GLY A 3 21.56 9.62 5.63
CA GLY A 3 20.60 10.35 6.47
C GLY A 3 19.91 11.55 5.78
N ALA A 4 20.57 12.23 4.82
CA ALA A 4 19.95 13.31 4.06
C ALA A 4 18.96 12.79 3.02
N ALA A 5 19.34 11.72 2.31
CA ALA A 5 18.48 11.02 1.37
C ALA A 5 17.23 10.47 2.06
N ARG A 6 17.38 9.83 3.24
CA ARG A 6 16.25 9.34 4.04
C ARG A 6 15.30 10.46 4.45
N ARG A 7 15.83 11.61 4.91
CA ARG A 7 14.99 12.77 5.29
C ARG A 7 14.22 13.35 4.12
N ALA A 8 14.85 13.43 2.93
CA ALA A 8 14.19 13.88 1.72
C ALA A 8 13.07 12.91 1.32
N LEU A 9 13.34 11.61 1.32
CA LEU A 9 12.36 10.57 0.98
C LEU A 9 11.20 10.54 1.98
N ALA A 10 11.48 10.66 3.28
CA ALA A 10 10.47 10.76 4.33
C ALA A 10 9.58 11.99 4.17
N ARG A 11 10.16 13.12 3.71
CA ARG A 11 9.37 14.32 3.44
C ARG A 11 8.44 14.09 2.26
N VAL A 12 8.96 13.53 1.16
CA VAL A 12 8.18 13.21 -0.05
C VAL A 12 7.06 12.21 0.30
N ASN A 13 7.35 11.14 1.02
CA ASN A 13 6.36 10.14 1.39
C ASN A 13 5.28 10.67 2.34
N ARG A 14 5.62 11.58 3.26
CA ARG A 14 4.61 12.28 4.08
C ARG A 14 3.71 13.17 3.22
N TRP A 15 4.27 13.89 2.25
CA TRP A 15 3.46 14.69 1.32
C TRP A 15 2.55 13.82 0.45
N ILE A 16 3.07 12.71 -0.08
CA ILE A 16 2.30 11.72 -0.84
C ILE A 16 1.13 11.22 0.01
N GLU A 17 1.36 10.81 1.26
CA GLU A 17 0.27 10.38 2.13
C GLU A 17 -0.76 11.49 2.36
N ALA A 18 -0.32 12.70 2.68
CA ALA A 18 -1.21 13.82 2.98
C ALA A 18 -2.18 14.09 1.83
N VAL A 19 -1.80 13.77 0.59
CA VAL A 19 -2.64 13.82 -0.60
C VAL A 19 -3.45 12.53 -0.80
N LEU A 20 -2.85 11.36 -0.61
CA LEU A 20 -3.49 10.06 -0.87
C LEU A 20 -4.62 9.75 0.11
N VAL A 21 -4.48 10.11 1.39
CA VAL A 21 -5.49 9.87 2.43
C VAL A 21 -6.82 10.58 2.12
N PRO A 22 -6.87 11.91 1.88
CA PRO A 22 -8.11 12.56 1.50
C PRO A 22 -8.63 12.06 0.14
N LEU A 23 -7.75 11.71 -0.81
CA LEU A 23 -8.18 11.16 -2.10
C LEU A 23 -8.86 9.79 -1.94
N CYS A 24 -8.35 8.92 -1.05
CA CYS A 24 -9.01 7.67 -0.68
C CYS A 24 -10.40 7.94 -0.09
N GLY A 25 -10.49 8.86 0.87
CA GLY A 25 -11.75 9.24 1.51
C GLY A 25 -12.77 9.78 0.50
N LEU A 26 -12.32 10.63 -0.43
CA LEU A 26 -13.16 11.18 -1.50
C LEU A 26 -13.66 10.08 -2.45
N THR A 27 -12.79 9.13 -2.80
CA THR A 27 -13.14 8.02 -3.68
C THR A 27 -14.14 7.06 -3.01
N ILE A 28 -13.97 6.78 -1.72
CA ILE A 28 -14.94 6.02 -0.91
C ILE A 28 -16.29 6.75 -0.85
N ALA A 29 -16.29 8.05 -0.55
CA ALA A 29 -17.50 8.85 -0.50
C ALA A 29 -18.21 8.88 -1.87
N ALA A 30 -17.45 9.06 -2.96
CA ALA A 30 -17.99 9.00 -4.31
C ALA A 30 -18.63 7.63 -4.62
N MET A 31 -17.95 6.54 -4.25
CA MET A 31 -18.48 5.18 -4.45
C MET A 31 -19.77 4.95 -3.64
N LEU A 32 -19.83 5.45 -2.41
CA LEU A 32 -21.05 5.42 -1.58
C LEU A 32 -22.20 6.18 -2.26
N VAL A 33 -21.95 7.39 -2.75
CA VAL A 33 -22.96 8.18 -3.48
C VAL A 33 -23.47 7.44 -4.70
N VAL A 34 -22.58 6.82 -5.49
CA VAL A 34 -22.97 6.04 -6.68
C VAL A 34 -23.81 4.82 -6.29
N VAL A 35 -23.49 4.13 -5.20
CA VAL A 35 -24.30 3.02 -4.68
C VAL A 35 -25.69 3.52 -4.25
N CYS A 36 -25.78 4.62 -3.50
CA CYS A 36 -27.06 5.22 -3.11
C CYS A 36 -27.92 5.62 -4.33
N LEU A 37 -27.30 6.23 -5.34
CA LEU A 37 -27.97 6.56 -6.61
C LEU A 37 -28.47 5.32 -7.35
N THR A 38 -27.68 4.24 -7.34
CA THR A 38 -28.08 2.97 -7.97
C THR A 38 -29.32 2.38 -7.29
N VAL A 39 -29.35 2.42 -5.95
CA VAL A 39 -30.52 1.98 -5.18
C VAL A 39 -31.74 2.88 -5.45
N ALA A 40 -31.58 4.19 -5.46
CA ALA A 40 -32.66 5.14 -5.74
C ALA A 40 -33.23 4.98 -7.17
N ALA A 41 -32.36 4.78 -8.16
CA ALA A 41 -32.76 4.49 -9.53
C ALA A 41 -33.55 3.17 -9.63
N ARG A 42 -33.10 2.14 -8.90
CA ARG A 42 -33.80 0.86 -8.83
C ARG A 42 -35.21 0.97 -8.26
N LEU A 43 -35.41 1.80 -7.24
CA LEU A 43 -36.72 2.03 -6.62
C LEU A 43 -37.69 2.82 -7.52
N THR A 44 -37.17 3.71 -8.36
CA THR A 44 -37.97 4.52 -9.31
C THR A 44 -38.23 3.80 -10.64
N GLY A 45 -37.72 2.58 -10.82
CA GLY A 45 -37.85 1.82 -12.05
C GLY A 45 -36.98 2.33 -13.20
N LEU A 46 -36.10 3.31 -12.95
CA LEU A 46 -35.17 3.86 -13.93
C LEU A 46 -33.94 2.96 -14.05
N SER A 47 -33.55 2.59 -15.27
CA SER A 47 -32.26 1.93 -15.52
C SER A 47 -31.15 2.98 -15.57
N ALA A 48 -30.23 2.94 -14.60
CA ALA A 48 -29.02 3.78 -14.59
C ALA A 48 -27.76 2.94 -14.91
N PRO A 49 -27.57 2.44 -16.15
CA PRO A 49 -26.49 1.51 -16.50
C PRO A 49 -25.08 2.11 -16.36
N TRP A 50 -24.96 3.44 -16.28
CA TRP A 50 -23.69 4.12 -16.08
C TRP A 50 -23.12 3.94 -14.66
N THR A 51 -23.96 3.71 -13.64
CA THR A 51 -23.50 3.58 -12.25
C THR A 51 -22.73 2.28 -12.04
N GLU A 52 -23.20 1.17 -12.62
CA GLU A 52 -22.51 -0.12 -12.59
C GLU A 52 -21.13 -0.02 -13.23
N LYS A 53 -21.02 0.64 -14.39
CA LYS A 53 -19.73 0.85 -15.06
C LYS A 53 -18.82 1.77 -14.25
N LEU A 54 -19.37 2.78 -13.57
CA LEU A 54 -18.59 3.67 -12.74
C LEU A 54 -18.02 2.94 -11.50
N ILE A 55 -18.81 2.05 -10.87
CA ILE A 55 -18.33 1.19 -9.78
C ILE A 55 -17.20 0.26 -10.25
N LEU A 56 -17.33 -0.33 -11.45
CA LEU A 56 -16.28 -1.18 -12.04
C LEU A 56 -14.96 -0.43 -12.28
N VAL A 57 -15.00 0.89 -12.45
CA VAL A 57 -13.82 1.74 -12.59
C VAL A 57 -13.29 2.20 -11.23
N LEU A 58 -14.18 2.61 -10.33
CA LEU A 58 -13.83 3.12 -9.00
C LEU A 58 -13.25 2.04 -8.09
N LEU A 59 -13.74 0.79 -8.17
CA LEU A 59 -13.29 -0.31 -7.32
C LEU A 59 -11.78 -0.61 -7.46
N PRO A 60 -11.25 -0.90 -8.66
CA PRO A 60 -9.81 -1.08 -8.83
C PRO A 60 -9.03 0.18 -8.49
N ALA A 61 -9.52 1.35 -8.90
CA ALA A 61 -8.85 2.63 -8.61
C ALA A 61 -8.68 2.84 -7.11
N LEU A 62 -9.72 2.58 -6.31
CA LEU A 62 -9.69 2.65 -4.86
C LEU A 62 -8.74 1.60 -4.27
N ALA A 63 -8.77 0.36 -4.74
CA ALA A 63 -7.90 -0.71 -4.25
C ALA A 63 -6.42 -0.35 -4.41
N PHE A 64 -6.04 0.17 -5.58
CA PHE A 64 -4.66 0.62 -5.84
C PHE A 64 -4.31 1.91 -5.09
N LEU A 65 -5.25 2.86 -4.99
CA LEU A 65 -5.03 4.10 -4.27
C LEU A 65 -4.85 3.89 -2.76
N ALA A 66 -5.55 2.91 -2.18
CA ALA A 66 -5.44 2.56 -0.77
C ALA A 66 -4.16 1.79 -0.44
N ALA A 67 -3.55 1.10 -1.42
CA ALA A 67 -2.39 0.24 -1.19
C ALA A 67 -1.17 0.96 -0.56
N PRO A 68 -0.72 2.14 -1.05
CA PRO A 68 0.38 2.88 -0.42
C PRO A 68 0.05 3.27 1.03
N VAL A 69 -1.18 3.73 1.29
CA VAL A 69 -1.62 4.18 2.62
C VAL A 69 -1.66 3.02 3.62
N ALA A 70 -2.25 1.89 3.20
CA ALA A 70 -2.33 0.68 4.01
C ALA A 70 -0.94 0.13 4.35
N TYR A 71 -0.02 0.17 3.38
CA TYR A 71 1.35 -0.31 3.57
C TYR A 71 2.13 0.53 4.60
N ARG A 72 1.94 1.85 4.65
CA ARG A 72 2.61 2.69 5.67
C ARG A 72 2.05 2.52 7.07
N ARG A 73 0.74 2.33 7.19
CA ARG A 73 0.06 2.20 8.49
C ARG A 73 0.35 0.86 9.18
N ARG A 74 1.25 0.02 8.63
CA ARG A 74 1.59 -1.31 9.13
C ARG A 74 0.33 -2.14 9.41
N ALA A 75 -0.65 -2.08 8.50
CA ALA A 75 -1.91 -2.82 8.68
C ALA A 75 -1.72 -4.35 8.65
N ASN A 76 -0.53 -4.84 8.28
CA ASN A 76 -0.16 -6.25 8.32
C ASN A 76 0.28 -6.68 9.73
N VAL A 77 -0.67 -6.72 10.67
CA VAL A 77 -0.45 -7.16 12.06
C VAL A 77 0.25 -8.53 12.13
N ALA A 78 -0.05 -9.44 11.20
CA ALA A 78 0.56 -10.75 11.11
C ALA A 78 2.07 -10.73 10.80
N LEU A 79 2.55 -9.72 10.06
CA LEU A 79 3.98 -9.58 9.74
C LEU A 79 4.80 -9.00 10.90
N ASP A 80 4.14 -8.36 11.87
CA ASP A 80 4.80 -7.82 13.07
C ASP A 80 4.87 -8.89 14.19
N MET A 81 3.87 -9.77 14.31
CA MET A 81 3.83 -10.82 15.34
C MET A 81 4.95 -11.86 15.23
N LEU A 82 5.34 -12.25 14.02
CA LEU A 82 6.37 -13.28 13.81
C LEU A 82 7.77 -12.78 14.25
N PRO A 83 8.24 -11.59 13.86
CA PRO A 83 9.47 -11.01 14.39
C PRO A 83 9.49 -10.80 15.91
N ASP A 84 8.35 -10.56 16.54
CA ASP A 84 8.26 -10.27 17.98
C ASP A 84 8.52 -11.52 18.86
N ALA A 85 8.37 -12.72 18.30
CA ALA A 85 8.72 -13.98 18.95
C ALA A 85 10.20 -14.38 18.77
N LEU A 86 10.97 -13.65 17.94
CA LEU A 86 12.35 -13.99 17.59
C LEU A 86 13.38 -13.13 18.33
N PRO A 87 14.60 -13.65 18.53
CA PRO A 87 15.71 -12.87 19.08
C PRO A 87 16.04 -11.65 18.20
N PRO A 88 16.56 -10.55 18.77
CA PRO A 88 16.60 -9.23 18.12
C PRO A 88 17.28 -9.21 16.74
N ARG A 89 18.33 -10.02 16.57
CA ARG A 89 19.10 -10.12 15.31
C ARG A 89 18.32 -10.89 14.23
N ALA A 90 17.65 -11.98 14.60
CA ALA A 90 16.87 -12.79 13.65
C ALA A 90 15.59 -12.05 13.22
N ALA A 91 14.93 -11.37 14.15
CA ALA A 91 13.79 -10.50 13.86
C ALA A 91 14.14 -9.38 12.87
N MET A 92 15.36 -8.84 12.96
CA MET A 92 15.85 -7.80 12.05
C MET A 92 16.14 -8.33 10.65
N VAL A 93 16.81 -9.48 10.53
CA VAL A 93 17.07 -10.13 9.23
C VAL A 93 15.75 -10.51 8.55
N LEU A 94 14.79 -11.04 9.31
CA LEU A 94 13.46 -11.38 8.81
C LEU A 94 12.73 -10.13 8.31
N ARG A 95 12.72 -9.03 9.08
CA ARG A 95 12.12 -7.76 8.65
C ARG A 95 12.74 -7.23 7.36
N LEU A 96 14.07 -7.27 7.25
CA LEU A 96 14.75 -6.87 6.02
C LEU A 96 14.36 -7.78 4.85
N GLY A 97 14.34 -9.10 5.06
CA GLY A 97 13.92 -10.08 4.06
C GLY A 97 12.49 -9.86 3.57
N VAL A 98 11.56 -9.58 4.47
CA VAL A 98 10.15 -9.25 4.12
C VAL A 98 10.08 -7.96 3.30
N HIS A 99 10.78 -6.90 3.71
CA HIS A 99 10.79 -5.65 2.95
C HIS A 99 11.39 -5.82 1.55
N LEU A 100 12.46 -6.62 1.42
CA LEU A 100 13.06 -6.96 0.13
C LEU A 100 12.13 -7.82 -0.73
N ALA A 101 11.45 -8.80 -0.15
CA ALA A 101 10.48 -9.64 -0.85
C ALA A 101 9.29 -8.80 -1.37
N VAL A 102 8.76 -7.89 -0.55
CA VAL A 102 7.71 -6.96 -0.98
C VAL A 102 8.22 -6.04 -2.08
N ALA A 103 9.43 -5.48 -1.94
CA ALA A 103 10.02 -4.64 -2.99
C ALA A 103 10.16 -5.43 -4.31
N LEU A 104 10.57 -6.70 -4.26
CA LEU A 104 10.67 -7.56 -5.43
C LEU A 104 9.29 -7.81 -6.07
N ILE A 105 8.27 -8.13 -5.29
CA ILE A 105 6.91 -8.33 -5.80
C ILE A 105 6.38 -7.04 -6.45
N LEU A 106 6.63 -5.88 -5.85
CA LEU A 106 6.20 -4.60 -6.40
C LEU A 106 6.95 -4.21 -7.67
N THR A 107 8.24 -4.52 -7.80
CA THR A 107 9.00 -4.23 -9.03
C THR A 107 8.60 -5.15 -10.17
N ILE A 108 8.28 -6.42 -9.89
CA ILE A 108 7.65 -7.33 -10.86
C ILE A 108 6.29 -6.76 -11.27
N GLY A 109 5.42 -6.43 -10.32
CA GLY A 109 4.11 -5.84 -10.60
C GLY A 109 4.18 -4.55 -11.41
N LEU A 110 5.18 -3.70 -11.14
CA LEU A 110 5.42 -2.48 -11.89
C LEU A 110 5.85 -2.78 -13.34
N ASP A 111 6.77 -3.72 -13.56
CA ASP A 111 7.18 -4.14 -14.91
C ASP A 111 5.98 -4.68 -15.70
N LEU A 112 5.17 -5.54 -15.08
CA LEU A 112 3.95 -6.09 -15.67
C LEU A 112 2.94 -4.99 -16.07
N THR A 113 2.74 -4.00 -15.21
CA THR A 113 1.76 -2.93 -15.44
C THR A 113 2.24 -1.89 -16.45
N LEU A 114 3.54 -1.55 -16.45
CA LEU A 114 4.14 -0.66 -17.45
C LEU A 114 4.04 -1.26 -18.86
N ARG A 115 4.34 -2.56 -19.01
CA ARG A 115 4.20 -3.26 -20.30
C ARG A 115 2.76 -3.31 -20.78
N LYS A 116 1.80 -3.51 -19.87
CA LYS A 116 0.37 -3.43 -20.22
C LYS A 116 -0.03 -2.06 -20.77
N VAL A 117 0.55 -0.98 -20.26
CA VAL A 117 0.34 0.39 -20.75
C VAL A 117 1.07 0.67 -22.07
N GLY A 118 2.02 -0.20 -22.46
CA GLY A 118 2.80 -0.08 -23.70
C GLY A 118 4.18 0.56 -23.49
N ILE A 119 4.67 0.63 -22.25
CA ILE A 119 6.01 1.09 -21.91
C ILE A 119 6.86 -0.14 -21.60
N ASP A 120 7.87 -0.42 -22.41
CA ASP A 120 8.79 -1.53 -22.19
C ASP A 120 10.00 -1.10 -21.35
N PRO A 121 10.18 -1.59 -20.11
CA PRO A 121 11.28 -1.19 -19.23
C PRO A 121 12.66 -1.75 -19.62
N GLY A 122 12.74 -2.48 -20.75
CA GLY A 122 13.98 -2.88 -21.43
C GLY A 122 15.04 -3.56 -20.56
N ALA A 123 15.94 -2.77 -19.97
CA ALA A 123 17.02 -3.25 -19.12
C ALA A 123 16.53 -3.80 -17.76
N TRP A 124 15.55 -3.14 -17.14
CA TRP A 124 15.04 -3.51 -15.81
C TRP A 124 14.30 -4.85 -15.86
N GLY A 125 13.39 -5.00 -16.84
CA GLY A 125 12.63 -6.24 -17.04
C GLY A 125 13.54 -7.43 -17.37
N ARG A 126 14.59 -7.24 -18.17
CA ARG A 126 15.57 -8.32 -18.44
C ARG A 126 16.32 -8.76 -17.17
N GLY A 127 16.70 -7.81 -16.32
CA GLY A 127 17.31 -8.12 -15.02
C GLY A 127 16.38 -8.89 -14.10
N LEU A 128 15.10 -8.48 -14.01
CA LEU A 128 14.08 -9.21 -13.25
C LEU A 128 13.83 -10.62 -13.79
N SER A 129 13.73 -10.80 -15.11
CA SER A 129 13.56 -12.13 -15.71
C SER A 129 14.75 -13.04 -15.42
N ALA A 130 15.98 -12.50 -15.42
CA ALA A 130 17.18 -13.25 -15.06
C ALA A 130 17.22 -13.63 -13.57
N LEU A 131 16.78 -12.75 -12.68
CA LEU A 131 16.74 -12.99 -11.24
C LEU A 131 15.63 -13.96 -10.81
N THR A 132 14.46 -13.87 -11.45
CA THR A 132 13.26 -14.63 -11.07
C THR A 132 13.05 -15.90 -11.88
N GLY A 133 13.73 -16.03 -13.03
CA GLY A 133 13.52 -17.12 -13.98
C GLY A 133 12.18 -17.04 -14.74
N ILE A 134 11.40 -15.98 -14.54
CA ILE A 134 10.09 -15.79 -15.16
C ILE A 134 10.27 -14.97 -16.44
N ASP A 135 9.76 -15.47 -17.57
CA ASP A 135 9.74 -14.71 -18.82
C ASP A 135 8.64 -13.63 -18.80
N LEU A 136 9.01 -12.47 -18.24
CA LEU A 136 8.16 -11.27 -18.15
C LEU A 136 7.97 -10.57 -19.52
N THR A 137 8.73 -10.97 -20.55
CA THR A 137 8.79 -10.29 -21.85
C THR A 137 7.71 -10.74 -22.84
N SER A 138 7.08 -11.89 -22.61
CA SER A 138 6.04 -12.45 -23.50
C SER A 138 4.66 -11.77 -23.38
N ILE A 139 4.49 -10.83 -22.44
CA ILE A 139 3.20 -10.22 -22.11
C ILE A 139 2.80 -9.20 -23.16
N ARG A 140 1.64 -9.42 -23.77
CA ARG A 140 1.13 -8.55 -24.83
C ARG A 140 0.53 -7.25 -24.24
N PRO A 141 0.88 -6.07 -24.80
CA PRO A 141 0.24 -4.81 -24.43
C PRO A 141 -1.25 -4.81 -24.82
N PHE A 142 -2.05 -3.95 -24.19
CA PHE A 142 -3.46 -3.78 -24.56
C PHE A 142 -3.58 -3.26 -26.01
N ARG A 143 -3.78 -4.16 -26.97
CA ARG A 143 -4.07 -3.84 -28.37
C ARG A 143 -5.58 -3.77 -28.60
N ALA A 144 -6.22 -2.72 -28.11
CA ALA A 144 -7.49 -2.17 -28.61
C ALA A 144 -7.92 -0.98 -27.72
N PRO A 145 -8.40 0.14 -28.28
CA PRO A 145 -9.13 1.14 -27.51
C PRO A 145 -10.49 0.56 -27.12
N ILE A 146 -10.53 -0.28 -26.09
CA ILE A 146 -11.79 -0.72 -25.49
C ILE A 146 -12.35 0.49 -24.76
N LYS A 147 -13.32 1.14 -25.39
CA LYS A 147 -14.08 2.23 -24.78
C LYS A 147 -15.22 1.65 -23.95
N ILE A 148 -15.49 2.24 -22.79
CA ILE A 148 -16.73 1.97 -22.07
C ILE A 148 -17.82 2.80 -22.76
N PRO A 149 -18.78 2.19 -23.48
CA PRO A 149 -19.67 2.92 -24.39
C PRO A 149 -20.48 4.03 -23.71
N VAL A 150 -20.83 3.81 -22.44
CA VAL A 150 -21.69 4.71 -21.65
C VAL A 150 -20.91 5.87 -21.02
N LEU A 151 -19.62 5.70 -20.75
CA LEU A 151 -18.78 6.72 -20.10
C LEU A 151 -17.85 7.43 -21.10
N ASN A 152 -17.71 6.90 -22.31
CA ASN A 152 -16.74 7.37 -23.33
C ASN A 152 -15.30 7.47 -22.80
N ILE A 153 -14.97 6.67 -21.77
CA ILE A 153 -13.62 6.57 -21.19
C ILE A 153 -12.94 5.33 -21.78
N GLU A 154 -11.68 5.49 -22.19
CA GLU A 154 -10.83 4.36 -22.58
C GLU A 154 -10.33 3.62 -21.33
N TRP A 155 -10.41 2.28 -21.34
CA TRP A 155 -9.89 1.45 -20.25
C TRP A 155 -8.42 1.74 -19.91
N ARG A 156 -7.62 2.18 -20.88
CA ARG A 156 -6.22 2.56 -20.67
C ARG A 156 -6.03 3.58 -19.55
N TRP A 157 -6.91 4.57 -19.43
CA TRP A 157 -6.82 5.60 -18.39
C TRP A 157 -7.02 5.04 -16.99
N VAL A 158 -7.90 4.04 -16.85
CA VAL A 158 -8.14 3.34 -15.60
C VAL A 158 -6.92 2.52 -15.20
N TYR A 159 -6.31 1.84 -16.18
CA TYR A 159 -5.13 1.01 -15.93
C TYR A 159 -3.84 1.80 -15.69
N ILE A 160 -3.75 3.09 -16.06
CA ILE A 160 -2.62 3.97 -15.71
C ILE A 160 -2.52 4.22 -14.21
N VAL A 161 -3.64 4.13 -13.47
CA VAL A 161 -3.62 4.26 -12.01
C VAL A 161 -2.75 3.18 -11.36
N MET A 162 -2.73 1.96 -11.91
CA MET A 162 -1.96 0.84 -11.36
C MET A 162 -0.44 1.10 -11.30
N PRO A 163 0.27 1.40 -12.42
CA PRO A 163 1.72 1.63 -12.38
C PRO A 163 2.06 2.88 -11.56
N VAL A 164 1.21 3.91 -11.54
CA VAL A 164 1.43 5.10 -10.70
C VAL A 164 1.40 4.72 -9.23
N MET A 165 0.36 4.01 -8.78
CA MET A 165 0.23 3.63 -7.37
C MET A 165 1.27 2.59 -6.94
N LEU A 166 1.65 1.67 -7.83
CA LEU A 166 2.76 0.74 -7.61
C LEU A 166 4.09 1.49 -7.43
N SER A 167 4.35 2.51 -8.25
CA SER A 167 5.55 3.36 -8.13
C SER A 167 5.59 4.10 -6.81
N LEU A 168 4.46 4.68 -6.37
CA LEU A 168 4.36 5.35 -5.07
C LEU A 168 4.57 4.37 -3.91
N THR A 169 4.00 3.17 -4.00
CA THR A 169 4.19 2.12 -2.99
C THR A 169 5.65 1.67 -2.94
N LEU A 170 6.30 1.51 -4.09
CA LEU A 170 7.72 1.16 -4.18
C LEU A 170 8.60 2.23 -3.53
N LEU A 171 8.30 3.51 -3.74
CA LEU A 171 8.98 4.64 -3.12
C LEU A 171 8.84 4.63 -1.58
N MET A 172 7.68 4.20 -1.09
CA MET A 172 7.42 4.02 0.34
C MET A 172 8.26 2.85 0.92
N VAL A 173 8.35 1.74 0.20
CA VAL A 173 9.12 0.56 0.62
C VAL A 173 10.62 0.87 0.65
N LEU A 174 11.11 1.65 -0.32
CA LEU A 174 12.49 2.13 -0.35
C LEU A 174 12.86 2.91 0.93
N GLU A 175 11.95 3.75 1.44
CA GLU A 175 12.16 4.44 2.72
C GLU A 175 12.28 3.47 3.90
N GLN A 176 11.42 2.44 3.93
CA GLN A 176 11.44 1.42 5.00
C GLN A 176 12.73 0.59 4.98
N ILE A 177 13.22 0.23 3.80
CA ILE A 177 14.49 -0.49 3.62
C ILE A 177 15.64 0.39 4.13
N LEU A 178 15.70 1.66 3.71
CA LEU A 178 16.72 2.60 4.17
C LEU A 178 16.68 2.80 5.69
N GLY A 179 15.49 2.88 6.29
CA GLY A 179 15.35 2.96 7.75
C GLY A 179 15.87 1.70 8.47
N THR A 180 15.63 0.52 7.91
CA THR A 180 16.11 -0.75 8.46
C THR A 180 17.63 -0.87 8.34
N LEU A 181 18.21 -0.40 7.23
CA LEU A 181 19.66 -0.37 7.01
C LEU A 181 20.37 0.63 7.94
N ASP A 182 19.79 1.82 8.17
CA ASP A 182 20.32 2.79 9.14
C ASP A 182 20.40 2.17 10.55
N HIS A 183 19.38 1.40 10.95
CA HIS A 183 19.38 0.69 12.23
C HIS A 183 20.47 -0.41 12.31
N LEU A 184 20.87 -1.00 11.18
CA LEU A 184 21.90 -2.04 11.14
C LEU A 184 23.30 -1.45 11.34
N ILE A 185 23.53 -0.27 10.76
CA ILE A 185 24.83 0.41 10.75
C ILE A 185 25.06 1.17 12.08
N ALA A 186 24.02 1.72 12.69
CA ALA A 186 24.12 2.49 13.94
C ALA A 186 23.13 2.01 15.02
N PRO A 187 23.32 0.81 15.59
CA PRO A 187 22.47 0.30 16.68
C PRO A 187 22.51 1.18 17.93
N THR A 188 23.58 1.96 18.14
CA THR A 188 23.89 2.68 19.38
C THR A 188 23.07 3.96 19.64
N ARG A 189 22.17 4.37 18.72
CA ARG A 189 21.25 5.51 18.92
C ARG A 189 19.81 5.10 19.27
N ALA A 190 19.54 3.81 19.38
CA ALA A 190 18.23 3.32 19.81
C ALA A 190 18.07 3.58 21.32
N ALA A 191 17.49 4.72 21.67
CA ALA A 191 16.79 4.83 22.94
C ALA A 191 15.81 3.64 23.04
N PRO A 192 15.70 2.97 24.19
CA PRO A 192 14.78 1.86 24.36
C PRO A 192 13.38 2.29 23.91
N LEU A 193 12.79 1.54 22.98
CA LEU A 193 11.40 1.76 22.58
C LEU A 193 10.54 1.75 23.85
N PRO A 194 9.63 2.73 24.07
CA PRO A 194 8.63 2.62 25.12
C PRO A 194 7.89 1.31 24.90
N ARG A 195 8.03 0.37 25.86
CA ARG A 195 7.25 -0.87 25.86
C ARG A 195 5.79 -0.46 25.81
N ARG A 196 5.10 -0.76 24.71
CA ARG A 196 3.65 -0.61 24.64
C ARG A 196 3.04 -1.72 25.49
N GLY A 197 2.75 -1.39 26.75
CA GLY A 197 2.10 -2.29 27.72
C GLY A 197 2.89 -2.41 29.03
N GLY A 198 2.51 -1.63 30.03
CA GLY A 198 3.04 -1.74 31.40
C GLY A 198 2.53 -0.68 32.36
N ASP A 199 2.56 0.60 31.98
CA ASP A 199 2.26 1.68 32.93
C ASP A 199 0.94 2.37 32.59
N THR A 200 -0.15 1.61 32.69
CA THR A 200 -1.40 2.23 33.16
C THR A 200 -1.29 2.16 34.68
N PRO A 201 -1.15 3.28 35.42
CA PRO A 201 -1.26 3.22 36.87
C PRO A 201 -2.62 2.62 37.17
N ALA A 202 -2.61 1.48 37.86
CA ALA A 202 -3.79 0.70 38.22
C ALA A 202 -4.83 1.64 38.85
N ARG A 203 -5.77 2.09 38.03
CA ARG A 203 -6.92 2.86 38.48
C ARG A 203 -7.92 1.82 38.99
N GLY A 204 -7.89 1.58 40.30
CA GLY A 204 -8.95 0.86 41.02
C GLY A 204 -8.50 -0.38 41.78
N THR A 205 -7.72 -0.21 42.85
CA THR A 205 -7.93 -1.04 44.04
C THR A 205 -9.11 -0.45 44.81
N PRO A 206 -10.26 -1.13 44.94
CA PRO A 206 -11.25 -0.72 45.92
C PRO A 206 -10.66 -0.89 47.33
N PRO A 207 -10.98 -0.01 48.30
CA PRO A 207 -10.52 -0.19 49.66
C PRO A 207 -11.13 -1.47 50.22
N SER A 208 -10.28 -2.41 50.63
CA SER A 208 -10.65 -3.53 51.49
C SER A 208 -11.13 -2.94 52.82
N GLN A 209 -12.44 -2.76 52.95
CA GLN A 209 -13.09 -2.55 54.22
C GLN A 209 -12.87 -3.82 55.05
N GLY A 210 -12.19 -3.67 56.19
CA GLY A 210 -12.08 -4.70 57.20
C GLY A 210 -13.45 -5.06 57.74
N LEU A 211 -13.76 -6.36 57.74
CA LEU A 211 -14.92 -6.99 58.35
C LEU A 211 -14.40 -8.11 59.24
N GLY A 212 -14.57 -7.97 60.56
CA GLY A 212 -14.32 -8.97 61.61
C GLY A 212 -12.83 -9.23 61.85
N GLU A 213 -12.28 -9.13 63.05
CA GLU A 213 -12.81 -9.47 64.39
C GLU A 213 -12.38 -8.46 65.46
#